data_AF-A0A7I9YCE5-F1
#
_entry.id   AF-A0A7I9YCE5-F1
#
_cell.length_a   1.000
_cell.length_b   1.000
_cell.length_c   1.000
_cell.angle_alpha   90.00
_cell.angle_beta   90.00
_cell.angle_gamma   90.00
#
_symmetry.space_group_name_H-M   'P 1'
#
loop_
_entity.id
_entity.type
_entity.pdbx_description
1 polymer ?
#
loop_
_entity_poly.entity_id
_entity_poly.type
_entity_poly.pdbx_seq_one_letter_code
_entity_poly.pdbx_strand_id
1 'polypeptide(L)'
;MEWIDERFALVDGRPVEVPELLRSVLTCPATVESMVIVHPSWWPVRRVELLTTAARGLTEDIVTVARSRLLFDTFAAAAVVEIAAALVAVTAAEITAEPRIGAPDEVAAAVARRVLAACRDPDTAVVIDAPAGIGGAAALATMIADRLRSSMQVIVVHELPNDGIAEPAPRPRPCPAPARRVGRRRLPAAVAAALCVVAWGVHAHHDRSPGPGMPAAYLVEGRVTVQVPAGWPVRRVAAGPGSARVEVMSPSDPRLVLHVTQAPATGDTLAAVAEPLQRGLQLADTETPGVFVGFDPAGSSAGRPAVTYREVRDDHHVDWAVWVDRSVRIGIGCQSGPGGDDALRPACEQAVRSAHALDVRPPS
;
A
#
# COMPACT_ATOMS: atom_id res chain seq x y z
N MET A 1 -7.62 -4.22 -10.51
CA MET A 1 -7.56 -2.91 -11.20
C MET A 1 -8.40 -2.93 -12.49
N GLU A 2 -9.45 -3.77 -12.55
CA GLU A 2 -10.34 -3.85 -13.73
C GLU A 2 -11.34 -2.70 -13.78
N TRP A 3 -11.69 -2.13 -12.61
CA TRP A 3 -12.70 -1.07 -12.46
C TRP A 3 -12.50 0.19 -13.31
N ILE A 4 -11.29 0.47 -13.82
CA ILE A 4 -11.02 1.71 -14.56
C ILE A 4 -11.59 1.72 -15.99
N ASP A 5 -11.93 0.56 -16.56
CA ASP A 5 -12.67 0.47 -17.83
C ASP A 5 -14.20 0.45 -17.63
N GLU A 6 -14.67 0.28 -16.38
CA GLU A 6 -16.09 0.29 -16.04
C GLU A 6 -16.62 1.72 -15.94
N ARG A 7 -17.94 1.91 -16.05
CA ARG A 7 -18.56 3.21 -15.70
C ARG A 7 -18.44 3.48 -14.19
N PHE A 8 -18.69 2.45 -13.38
CA PHE A 8 -18.69 2.53 -11.93
C PHE A 8 -17.60 1.65 -11.33
N ALA A 9 -16.84 2.21 -10.39
CA ALA A 9 -15.99 1.44 -9.50
C ALA A 9 -16.72 1.17 -8.17
N LEU A 10 -16.46 0.03 -7.54
CA LEU A 10 -16.90 -0.21 -6.16
C LEU A 10 -15.84 0.32 -5.19
N VAL A 11 -16.20 1.38 -4.45
CA VAL A 11 -15.41 1.90 -3.32
C VAL A 11 -16.23 1.63 -2.06
N ASP A 12 -15.65 0.89 -1.11
CA ASP A 12 -16.33 0.45 0.12
C ASP A 12 -17.71 -0.21 -0.12
N GLY A 13 -17.83 -0.95 -1.22
CA GLY A 13 -19.06 -1.65 -1.61
C GLY A 13 -20.14 -0.76 -2.24
N ARG A 14 -19.86 0.53 -2.49
CA ARG A 14 -20.76 1.47 -3.17
C ARG A 14 -20.28 1.78 -4.58
N PRO A 15 -21.18 1.88 -5.58
CA PRO A 15 -20.82 2.34 -6.91
C PRO A 15 -20.47 3.83 -6.86
N VAL A 16 -19.31 4.19 -7.40
CA VAL A 16 -18.82 5.55 -7.62
C VAL A 16 -18.48 5.69 -9.09
N GLU A 17 -18.90 6.79 -9.74
CA GLU A 17 -18.54 7.08 -11.13
C GLU A 17 -17.02 7.17 -11.27
N VAL A 18 -16.44 6.41 -12.20
CA VAL A 18 -14.98 6.35 -12.39
C VAL A 18 -14.35 7.73 -12.63
N PRO A 19 -14.94 8.66 -13.41
CA PRO A 19 -14.41 10.02 -13.56
C PRO A 19 -14.32 10.81 -12.24
N GLU A 20 -15.25 10.61 -11.30
CA GLU A 20 -15.23 11.27 -9.99
C GLU A 20 -14.16 10.66 -9.08
N LEU A 21 -14.07 9.32 -9.07
CA LEU A 21 -13.02 8.60 -8.35
C LEU A 21 -11.62 9.00 -8.82
N LEU A 22 -11.39 9.07 -10.14
CA LEU A 22 -10.12 9.51 -10.70
C LEU A 22 -9.79 10.96 -10.33
N ARG A 23 -10.79 11.87 -10.32
CA ARG A 23 -10.57 13.25 -9.87
C ARG A 23 -10.24 13.33 -8.39
N SER A 24 -10.95 12.59 -7.55
CA SER A 24 -10.66 12.50 -6.11
C SER A 24 -9.23 12.02 -5.83
N VAL A 25 -8.79 11.00 -6.57
CA VAL A 25 -7.40 10.48 -6.52
C VAL A 25 -6.37 11.52 -7.00
N LEU A 26 -6.67 12.30 -8.03
CA LEU A 26 -5.75 13.32 -8.56
C LEU A 26 -5.75 14.65 -7.78
N THR A 27 -6.66 14.83 -6.81
CA THR A 27 -6.83 16.10 -6.11
C THR A 27 -5.69 16.36 -5.12
N CYS A 28 -5.02 17.51 -5.26
CA CYS A 28 -3.94 17.93 -4.38
C CYS A 28 -4.42 18.94 -3.32
N PRO A 29 -3.84 18.97 -2.10
CA PRO A 29 -4.19 19.95 -1.06
C PRO A 29 -3.81 21.41 -1.38
N ALA A 30 -2.98 21.62 -2.40
CA ALA A 30 -2.50 22.92 -2.85
C ALA A 30 -2.87 23.14 -4.32
N THR A 31 -3.00 24.41 -4.72
CA THR A 31 -3.18 24.80 -6.13
C THR A 31 -1.96 24.39 -6.95
N VAL A 32 -2.18 23.60 -8.00
CA VAL A 32 -1.11 23.12 -8.90
C VAL A 32 -1.13 23.91 -10.20
N GLU A 33 0.01 24.50 -10.58
CA GLU A 33 0.13 25.21 -11.86
C GLU A 33 0.22 24.22 -13.03
N SER A 34 0.91 23.08 -12.85
CA SER A 34 1.02 21.99 -13.81
C SER A 34 0.98 20.62 -13.13
N MET A 35 0.64 19.58 -13.88
CA MET A 35 0.50 18.21 -13.38
C MET A 35 1.15 17.21 -14.35
N VAL A 36 2.10 16.41 -13.84
CA VAL A 36 2.63 15.26 -14.56
C VAL A 36 1.93 13.99 -14.08
N ILE A 37 1.45 13.16 -15.02
CA ILE A 37 0.73 11.92 -14.77
C ILE A 37 1.52 10.75 -15.36
N VAL A 38 2.34 10.13 -14.52
CA VAL A 38 2.98 8.84 -14.83
C VAL A 38 1.94 7.73 -14.76
N HIS A 39 1.78 6.96 -15.83
CA HIS A 39 0.85 5.83 -15.92
C HIS A 39 1.57 4.54 -16.37
N PRO A 40 1.02 3.35 -16.08
CA PRO A 40 1.60 2.09 -16.53
C PRO A 40 1.67 2.00 -18.06
N SER A 41 2.76 1.45 -18.61
CA SER A 41 3.04 1.56 -20.06
C SER A 41 2.12 0.71 -20.95
N TRP A 42 1.59 -0.38 -20.41
CA TRP A 42 0.66 -1.27 -21.13
C TRP A 42 -0.79 -0.76 -21.12
N TRP A 43 -1.06 0.44 -20.59
CA TRP A 43 -2.41 0.99 -20.62
C TRP A 43 -2.82 1.42 -22.03
N PRO A 44 -4.02 1.03 -22.50
CA PRO A 44 -4.57 1.56 -23.73
C PRO A 44 -4.87 3.06 -23.58
N VAL A 45 -4.71 3.81 -24.67
CA VAL A 45 -4.87 5.28 -24.76
C VAL A 45 -6.13 5.77 -24.02
N ARG A 46 -7.28 5.08 -24.18
CA ARG A 46 -8.55 5.40 -23.49
C ARG A 46 -8.40 5.63 -21.97
N ARG A 47 -7.56 4.85 -21.27
CA ARG A 47 -7.39 4.97 -19.81
C ARG A 47 -6.54 6.18 -19.44
N VAL A 48 -5.61 6.56 -20.31
CA VAL A 48 -4.80 7.77 -20.18
C VAL A 48 -5.65 9.02 -20.47
N GLU A 49 -6.57 8.94 -21.44
CA GLU A 49 -7.56 9.99 -21.72
C GLU A 49 -8.54 10.19 -20.56
N LEU A 50 -8.99 9.13 -19.89
CA LEU A 50 -9.81 9.20 -18.68
C LEU A 50 -9.08 9.95 -17.54
N LEU A 51 -7.81 9.60 -17.27
CA LEU A 51 -6.97 10.32 -16.29
C LEU A 51 -6.82 11.81 -16.65
N THR A 52 -6.47 12.09 -17.91
CA THR A 52 -6.27 13.47 -18.40
C THR A 52 -7.57 14.29 -18.30
N THR A 53 -8.72 13.68 -18.58
CA THR A 53 -10.04 14.32 -18.49
C THR A 53 -10.43 14.60 -17.03
N ALA A 54 -10.11 13.69 -16.10
CA ALA A 54 -10.30 13.94 -14.68
C ALA A 54 -9.41 15.10 -14.18
N ALA A 55 -8.14 15.12 -14.58
CA ALA A 55 -7.13 16.12 -14.22
C ALA A 55 -7.45 17.55 -14.71
N ARG A 56 -8.14 17.73 -15.85
CA ARG A 56 -8.53 19.06 -16.35
C ARG A 56 -9.42 19.86 -15.38
N GLY A 57 -10.06 19.19 -14.43
CA GLY A 57 -10.78 19.88 -13.35
C GLY A 57 -9.87 20.48 -12.25
N LEU A 58 -8.55 20.34 -12.37
CA LEU A 58 -7.55 20.71 -11.37
C LEU A 58 -6.47 21.64 -11.94
N THR A 59 -5.99 21.37 -13.17
CA THR A 59 -5.13 22.30 -13.96
C THR A 59 -5.29 22.02 -15.46
N GLU A 60 -4.99 23.02 -16.29
CA GLU A 60 -4.97 22.91 -17.76
C GLU A 60 -3.61 22.41 -18.29
N ASP A 61 -2.51 22.55 -17.53
CA ASP A 61 -1.18 22.13 -17.98
C ASP A 61 -0.86 20.71 -17.49
N ILE A 62 -1.29 19.72 -18.27
CA ILE A 62 -1.19 18.29 -17.95
C ILE A 62 -0.25 17.58 -18.93
N VAL A 63 0.71 16.82 -18.41
CA VAL A 63 1.65 16.00 -19.18
C VAL A 63 1.54 14.55 -18.74
N THR A 64 1.26 13.63 -19.66
CA THR A 64 1.21 12.18 -19.38
C THR A 64 2.51 11.50 -19.78
N VAL A 65 3.04 10.63 -18.92
CA VAL A 65 4.31 9.92 -19.16
C VAL A 65 4.10 8.41 -18.93
N ALA A 66 4.54 7.57 -19.87
CA ALA A 66 4.57 6.13 -19.65
C ALA A 66 5.66 5.79 -18.63
N ARG A 67 5.34 4.93 -17.65
CA ARG A 67 6.24 4.56 -16.55
C ARG A 67 7.55 3.92 -17.05
N SER A 68 7.50 3.12 -18.12
CA SER A 68 8.72 2.62 -18.78
C SER A 68 9.57 3.74 -19.35
N ARG A 69 8.98 4.80 -19.95
CA ARG A 69 9.73 5.92 -20.50
C ARG A 69 10.52 6.68 -19.43
N LEU A 70 9.92 6.92 -18.27
CA LEU A 70 10.62 7.52 -17.12
C LEU A 70 11.81 6.64 -16.68
N LEU A 71 11.63 5.31 -16.64
CA LEU A 71 12.67 4.36 -16.22
C LEU A 71 13.77 4.17 -17.28
N PHE A 72 13.43 4.20 -18.57
CA PHE A 72 14.39 4.26 -19.67
C PHE A 72 15.27 5.51 -19.57
N ASP A 73 14.64 6.69 -19.50
CA ASP A 73 15.34 7.97 -19.48
C ASP A 73 16.21 8.12 -18.20
N THR A 74 15.77 7.56 -17.06
CA THR A 74 16.53 7.64 -15.78
C THR A 74 17.71 6.67 -15.69
N PHE A 75 17.55 5.44 -16.18
CA PHE A 75 18.55 4.37 -15.99
C PHE A 75 19.31 3.98 -17.26
N ALA A 76 19.08 4.67 -18.38
CA ALA A 76 19.60 4.32 -19.71
C ALA A 76 19.34 2.84 -20.09
N ALA A 77 18.16 2.33 -19.72
CA ALA A 77 17.83 0.92 -19.86
C ALA A 77 17.59 0.51 -21.33
N ALA A 78 17.80 -0.78 -21.64
CA ALA A 78 17.40 -1.38 -22.91
C ALA A 78 16.04 -2.10 -22.83
N ALA A 79 15.63 -2.51 -21.62
CA ALA A 79 14.27 -2.95 -21.33
C ALA A 79 13.81 -2.54 -19.93
N VAL A 80 12.50 -2.36 -19.77
CA VAL A 80 11.83 -2.16 -18.50
C VAL A 80 10.78 -3.25 -18.28
N VAL A 81 10.83 -3.88 -17.12
CA VAL A 81 9.93 -4.95 -16.68
C VAL A 81 9.05 -4.40 -15.56
N GLU A 82 7.80 -4.06 -15.85
CA GLU A 82 6.85 -3.52 -14.88
C GLU A 82 5.96 -4.63 -14.29
N ILE A 83 6.05 -4.86 -12.98
CA ILE A 83 5.27 -5.90 -12.29
C ILE A 83 3.95 -5.32 -11.75
N ALA A 84 2.84 -5.73 -12.35
CA ALA A 84 1.48 -5.39 -11.93
C ALA A 84 0.82 -6.53 -11.14
N ALA A 85 -0.41 -6.32 -10.66
CA ALA A 85 -1.14 -7.34 -9.90
C ALA A 85 -1.45 -8.62 -10.71
N ALA A 86 -1.87 -8.47 -11.98
CA ALA A 86 -2.34 -9.58 -12.81
C ALA A 86 -1.40 -9.94 -13.98
N LEU A 87 -0.37 -9.13 -14.25
CA LEU A 87 0.58 -9.34 -15.34
C LEU A 87 1.95 -8.73 -15.02
N VAL A 88 2.96 -9.12 -15.78
CA VAL A 88 4.24 -8.43 -15.90
C VAL A 88 4.36 -7.92 -17.33
N ALA A 89 4.54 -6.61 -17.51
CA ALA A 89 4.79 -6.01 -18.82
C ALA A 89 6.30 -5.90 -19.07
N VAL A 90 6.77 -6.37 -20.22
CA VAL A 90 8.15 -6.20 -20.68
C VAL A 90 8.12 -5.21 -21.84
N THR A 91 8.65 -4.02 -21.60
CA THR A 91 8.81 -2.96 -22.60
C THR A 91 10.25 -2.94 -23.07
N ALA A 92 10.47 -3.08 -24.38
CA ALA A 92 11.73 -2.86 -25.06
C ALA A 92 11.45 -2.07 -26.36
N ALA A 93 11.83 -2.58 -27.52
CA ALA A 93 11.35 -2.06 -28.82
C ALA A 93 9.82 -2.20 -28.99
N GLU A 94 9.22 -3.23 -28.38
CA GLU A 94 7.79 -3.46 -28.31
C GLU A 94 7.36 -3.74 -26.85
N ILE A 95 6.06 -3.68 -26.56
CA ILE A 95 5.49 -4.06 -25.27
C ILE A 95 4.90 -5.45 -25.38
N THR A 96 5.35 -6.36 -24.53
CA THR A 96 4.75 -7.70 -24.34
C THR A 96 4.26 -7.86 -22.91
N ALA A 97 3.31 -8.77 -22.67
CA ALA A 97 2.81 -9.08 -21.33
C ALA A 97 2.89 -10.58 -21.05
N GLU A 98 3.24 -10.92 -19.81
CA GLU A 98 3.13 -12.26 -19.23
C GLU A 98 2.07 -12.23 -18.11
N PRO A 99 0.99 -13.03 -18.18
CA PRO A 99 0.02 -13.15 -17.10
C PRO A 99 0.66 -13.66 -15.81
N ARG A 100 0.27 -13.12 -14.64
CA ARG A 100 0.71 -13.63 -13.33
C ARG A 100 -0.21 -14.74 -12.85
N ILE A 101 -0.27 -15.83 -13.59
CA ILE A 101 -1.10 -17.01 -13.33
C ILE A 101 -0.18 -18.21 -13.12
N GLY A 102 -0.48 -19.04 -12.11
CA GLY A 102 0.32 -20.23 -11.80
C GLY A 102 1.52 -19.94 -10.89
N ALA A 103 2.57 -20.75 -11.01
CA ALA A 103 3.72 -20.67 -10.11
C ALA A 103 4.59 -19.42 -10.42
N PRO A 104 5.03 -18.64 -9.42
CA PRO A 104 5.89 -17.46 -9.63
C PRO A 104 7.18 -17.77 -10.39
N ASP A 105 7.70 -19.00 -10.29
CA ASP A 105 8.91 -19.45 -10.98
C ASP A 105 8.73 -19.58 -12.50
N GLU A 106 7.57 -20.09 -12.93
CA GLU A 106 7.20 -20.23 -14.34
C GLU A 106 7.02 -18.85 -14.99
N VAL A 107 6.34 -17.95 -14.29
CA VAL A 107 6.18 -16.53 -14.67
C VAL A 107 7.55 -15.85 -14.77
N ALA A 108 8.42 -16.03 -13.77
CA ALA A 108 9.78 -15.47 -13.77
C ALA A 108 10.60 -15.97 -14.97
N ALA A 109 10.52 -17.28 -15.27
CA ALA A 109 11.19 -17.87 -16.43
C ALA A 109 10.61 -17.37 -17.76
N ALA A 110 9.29 -17.18 -17.86
CA ALA A 110 8.61 -16.67 -19.04
C ALA A 110 8.92 -15.18 -19.31
N VAL A 111 9.05 -14.37 -18.26
CA VAL A 111 9.51 -12.98 -18.35
C VAL A 111 10.98 -12.92 -18.74
N ALA A 112 11.86 -13.68 -18.07
CA ALA A 112 13.29 -13.68 -18.38
C ALA A 112 13.57 -14.10 -19.83
N ARG A 113 12.87 -15.11 -20.36
CA ARG A 113 12.97 -15.49 -21.79
C ARG A 113 12.60 -14.36 -22.74
N ARG A 114 11.59 -13.54 -22.42
CA ARG A 114 11.20 -12.38 -23.26
C ARG A 114 12.24 -11.27 -23.22
N VAL A 115 12.77 -10.96 -22.04
CA VAL A 115 13.84 -9.97 -21.88
C VAL A 115 15.08 -10.41 -22.68
N LEU A 116 15.53 -11.66 -22.56
CA LEU A 116 16.67 -12.20 -23.31
C LEU A 116 16.44 -12.26 -24.83
N ALA A 117 15.19 -12.37 -25.28
CA ALA A 117 14.86 -12.31 -26.70
C ALA A 117 14.90 -10.88 -27.26
N ALA A 118 14.53 -9.89 -26.44
CA ALA A 118 14.49 -8.46 -26.79
C ALA A 118 15.85 -7.77 -26.64
N CYS A 119 16.63 -8.11 -25.61
CA CYS A 119 17.93 -7.54 -25.29
C CYS A 119 19.03 -8.60 -25.47
N ARG A 120 19.83 -8.45 -26.53
CA ARG A 120 20.91 -9.39 -26.90
C ARG A 120 22.31 -8.93 -26.50
N ASP A 121 22.43 -7.68 -26.07
CA ASP A 121 23.70 -7.05 -25.70
C ASP A 121 23.90 -7.13 -24.17
N PRO A 122 24.94 -7.83 -23.69
CA PRO A 122 25.15 -8.04 -22.26
C PRO A 122 25.58 -6.77 -21.49
N ASP A 123 26.05 -5.73 -22.17
CA ASP A 123 26.41 -4.46 -21.54
C ASP A 123 25.17 -3.58 -21.27
N THR A 124 23.97 -4.02 -21.67
CA THR A 124 22.72 -3.29 -21.44
C THR A 124 22.16 -3.46 -20.02
N ALA A 125 21.54 -2.40 -19.52
CA ALA A 125 20.80 -2.41 -18.27
C ALA A 125 19.32 -2.77 -18.50
N VAL A 126 18.78 -3.65 -17.67
CA VAL A 126 17.34 -3.93 -17.57
C VAL A 126 16.84 -3.49 -16.21
N VAL A 127 15.78 -2.68 -16.22
CA VAL A 127 15.12 -2.20 -15.01
C VAL A 127 13.92 -3.07 -14.71
N ILE A 128 13.85 -3.64 -13.51
CA ILE A 128 12.67 -4.34 -13.00
C ILE A 128 11.98 -3.43 -11.98
N ASP A 129 10.84 -2.89 -12.39
CA ASP A 129 9.94 -2.13 -11.53
C ASP A 129 9.03 -3.09 -10.74
N ALA A 130 9.22 -3.09 -9.43
CA ALA A 130 8.60 -4.01 -8.48
C ALA A 130 7.94 -3.23 -7.33
N PRO A 131 6.80 -2.55 -7.57
CA PRO A 131 6.22 -1.62 -6.60
C PRO A 131 5.79 -2.33 -5.31
N ALA A 132 6.15 -1.75 -4.15
CA ALA A 132 5.91 -2.36 -2.84
C ALA A 132 4.43 -2.65 -2.51
N GLY A 133 3.49 -1.94 -3.15
CA GLY A 133 2.04 -2.17 -3.01
C GLY A 133 1.47 -3.34 -3.83
N ILE A 134 2.28 -4.00 -4.67
CA ILE A 134 1.84 -5.11 -5.51
C ILE A 134 2.25 -6.45 -4.86
N GLY A 135 1.24 -7.24 -4.46
CA GLY A 135 1.45 -8.54 -3.82
C GLY A 135 2.40 -9.45 -4.62
N GLY A 136 3.42 -9.97 -3.94
CA GLY A 136 4.44 -10.85 -4.52
C GLY A 136 5.42 -10.21 -5.51
N ALA A 137 5.35 -8.89 -5.77
CA ALA A 137 6.20 -8.25 -6.77
C ALA A 137 7.70 -8.33 -6.45
N ALA A 138 8.09 -8.09 -5.19
CA ALA A 138 9.50 -8.17 -4.78
C ALA A 138 10.09 -9.58 -4.94
N ALA A 139 9.35 -10.62 -4.56
CA ALA A 139 9.78 -12.01 -4.75
C ALA A 139 9.93 -12.36 -6.24
N LEU A 140 8.92 -12.00 -7.06
CA LEU A 140 8.95 -12.22 -8.50
C LEU A 140 10.10 -11.45 -9.18
N ALA A 141 10.38 -10.22 -8.74
CA ALA A 141 11.49 -9.41 -9.23
C ALA A 141 12.85 -10.07 -8.94
N THR A 142 13.06 -10.60 -7.74
CA THR A 142 14.26 -11.38 -7.41
C THR A 142 14.39 -12.59 -8.35
N MET A 143 13.32 -13.38 -8.51
CA MET A 143 13.34 -14.58 -9.37
C MET A 143 13.60 -14.26 -10.85
N ILE A 144 13.14 -13.11 -11.35
CA ILE A 144 13.47 -12.62 -12.69
C ILE A 144 14.93 -12.15 -12.75
N ALA A 145 15.38 -11.36 -11.77
CA ALA A 145 16.74 -10.83 -11.72
C ALA A 145 17.79 -11.95 -11.64
N ASP A 146 17.57 -12.98 -10.82
CA ASP A 146 18.44 -14.15 -10.67
C ASP A 146 18.68 -14.86 -12.02
N ARG A 147 17.66 -14.86 -12.90
CA ARG A 147 17.71 -15.45 -14.25
C ARG A 147 18.40 -14.56 -15.30
N LEU A 148 18.52 -13.26 -15.04
CA LEU A 148 19.06 -12.27 -15.98
C LEU A 148 20.48 -11.83 -15.65
N ARG A 149 20.87 -11.80 -14.36
CA ARG A 149 22.19 -11.28 -13.91
C ARG A 149 23.41 -12.02 -14.49
N SER A 150 23.25 -13.22 -15.04
CA SER A 150 24.32 -13.94 -15.74
C SER A 150 24.56 -13.45 -17.17
N SER A 151 23.66 -12.64 -17.73
CA SER A 151 23.65 -12.23 -19.14
C SER A 151 23.52 -10.71 -19.36
N MET A 152 23.18 -9.92 -18.34
CA MET A 152 22.98 -8.46 -18.45
C MET A 152 23.01 -7.78 -17.07
N GLN A 153 23.16 -6.45 -17.06
CA GLN A 153 23.00 -5.66 -15.84
C GLN A 153 21.52 -5.57 -15.45
N VAL A 154 21.21 -5.78 -14.16
CA VAL A 154 19.81 -5.77 -13.67
C VAL A 154 19.68 -4.81 -12.49
N ILE A 155 18.79 -3.84 -12.64
CA ILE A 155 18.46 -2.82 -11.63
C ILE A 155 17.04 -3.11 -11.15
N VAL A 156 16.83 -3.31 -9.85
CA VAL A 156 15.48 -3.48 -9.28
C VAL A 156 15.06 -2.19 -8.59
N VAL A 157 13.86 -1.71 -8.91
CA VAL A 157 13.32 -0.42 -8.47
C VAL A 157 11.98 -0.68 -7.77
N HIS A 158 11.81 -0.14 -6.56
CA HIS A 158 10.58 -0.32 -5.76
C HIS A 158 9.71 0.94 -5.70
N GLU A 159 10.30 2.11 -5.98
CA GLU A 159 9.68 3.43 -5.97
C GLU A 159 10.22 4.22 -7.17
N LEU A 160 9.41 5.12 -7.75
CA LEU A 160 9.87 5.88 -8.92
C LEU A 160 10.94 6.92 -8.52
N PRO A 161 11.99 7.10 -9.35
CA PRO A 161 12.96 8.17 -9.16
C PRO A 161 12.28 9.55 -9.18
N ASN A 162 12.46 10.31 -8.09
CA ASN A 162 11.89 11.65 -7.90
C ASN A 162 12.69 12.76 -8.63
N ASP A 163 13.88 12.43 -9.16
CA ASP A 163 14.80 13.39 -9.77
C ASP A 163 14.72 13.40 -11.31
N GLY A 164 13.86 12.57 -11.91
CA GLY A 164 13.80 12.31 -13.35
C GLY A 164 12.69 13.04 -14.12
N ILE A 165 11.77 13.72 -13.45
CA ILE A 165 10.73 14.50 -14.14
C ILE A 165 11.31 15.84 -14.57
N ALA A 166 11.89 15.84 -15.77
CA ALA A 166 12.26 17.05 -16.46
C ALA A 166 11.03 17.97 -16.59
N GLU A 167 11.19 19.22 -16.18
CA GLU A 167 10.24 20.31 -16.41
C GLU A 167 9.83 20.30 -17.91
N PRO A 168 8.52 20.35 -18.24
CA PRO A 168 8.08 20.28 -19.62
C PRO A 168 8.76 21.38 -20.43
N ALA A 169 9.45 20.98 -21.51
CA ALA A 169 10.32 21.85 -22.29
C ALA A 169 9.59 23.18 -22.61
N PRO A 170 10.15 24.35 -22.21
CA PRO A 170 9.45 25.62 -22.35
C PRO A 170 9.03 25.84 -23.81
N ARG A 171 7.73 26.01 -24.04
CA ARG A 171 7.21 26.40 -25.36
C ARG A 171 7.97 27.66 -25.82
N PRO A 172 8.59 27.67 -27.00
CA PRO A 172 9.46 28.78 -27.41
C PRO A 172 8.65 30.08 -27.48
N ARG A 173 8.93 31.00 -26.55
CA ARG A 173 8.36 32.35 -26.52
C ARG A 173 9.32 33.36 -27.16
N PRO A 174 8.82 34.42 -27.82
CA PRO A 174 9.66 35.42 -28.49
C PRO A 174 10.60 36.20 -27.56
N CYS A 175 11.69 36.72 -28.14
CA CYS A 175 12.80 37.41 -27.47
C CYS A 175 12.57 38.97 -27.36
N PRO A 176 13.39 39.77 -26.65
CA PRO A 176 12.95 40.36 -25.37
C PRO A 176 13.25 41.88 -25.18
N ALA A 177 12.90 42.43 -24.00
CA ALA A 177 13.31 43.76 -23.51
C ALA A 177 13.62 43.73 -21.97
N PRO A 178 14.38 44.69 -21.40
CA PRO A 178 15.39 44.37 -20.38
C PRO A 178 15.01 44.47 -18.88
N ALA A 179 15.94 43.98 -18.05
CA ALA A 179 15.74 43.54 -16.66
C ALA A 179 15.96 44.59 -15.54
N ARG A 180 15.54 44.23 -14.32
CA ARG A 180 16.04 44.81 -13.04
C ARG A 180 16.47 43.67 -12.09
N ARG A 181 17.63 43.82 -11.41
CA ARG A 181 18.27 42.76 -10.61
C ARG A 181 18.30 43.09 -9.11
N VAL A 182 17.83 42.19 -8.25
CA VAL A 182 18.22 41.94 -6.85
C VAL A 182 17.74 40.49 -6.54
N GLY A 183 18.38 39.61 -5.78
CA GLY A 183 19.72 39.54 -5.16
C GLY A 183 19.89 38.11 -4.60
N ARG A 184 21.05 37.48 -4.76
CA ARG A 184 21.21 36.00 -4.69
C ARG A 184 21.58 35.51 -3.28
N ARG A 185 20.87 34.51 -2.75
CA ARG A 185 21.37 33.55 -1.72
C ARG A 185 20.96 32.13 -2.13
N ARG A 186 21.74 31.10 -1.72
CA ARG A 186 21.74 29.75 -2.34
C ARG A 186 21.32 28.65 -1.36
N LEU A 187 20.40 27.77 -1.82
CA LEU A 187 20.33 26.30 -1.67
C LEU A 187 20.20 25.69 -0.23
N PRO A 188 19.67 24.44 -0.08
CA PRO A 188 19.47 23.41 -1.11
C PRO A 188 18.03 22.88 -1.33
N ALA A 189 17.89 22.15 -2.44
CA ALA A 189 17.06 20.97 -2.77
C ALA A 189 15.87 20.50 -1.89
N ALA A 190 14.87 19.77 -2.41
CA ALA A 190 14.36 19.52 -3.77
C ALA A 190 13.09 18.65 -3.62
N VAL A 191 11.96 19.02 -4.22
CA VAL A 191 10.74 18.17 -4.26
C VAL A 191 9.92 18.51 -5.51
N ALA A 192 9.74 17.56 -6.44
CA ALA A 192 8.54 17.43 -7.28
C ALA A 192 8.49 16.12 -8.09
N ALA A 193 7.73 15.14 -7.57
CA ALA A 193 6.86 14.23 -8.33
C ALA A 193 7.56 13.11 -9.16
N ALA A 194 6.92 12.04 -9.67
CA ALA A 194 5.51 11.59 -9.70
C ALA A 194 5.49 10.11 -10.17
N LEU A 195 4.53 9.21 -9.88
CA LEU A 195 3.52 9.14 -8.82
C LEU A 195 3.50 7.71 -8.25
N CYS A 196 3.13 7.62 -6.98
CA CYS A 196 1.88 6.97 -6.58
C CYS A 196 1.02 8.06 -5.93
N VAL A 197 -0.31 8.02 -6.01
CA VAL A 197 -1.13 8.95 -5.22
C VAL A 197 -1.03 8.52 -3.75
N VAL A 198 -0.26 9.29 -3.00
CA VAL A 198 -0.01 9.10 -1.57
C VAL A 198 -0.27 10.45 -0.90
N ALA A 199 -1.47 10.63 -0.38
CA ALA A 199 -1.76 11.75 0.52
C ALA A 199 -1.28 11.38 1.92
N TRP A 200 -0.18 12.00 2.39
CA TRP A 200 0.22 11.95 3.80
C TRP A 200 0.03 13.33 4.44
N GLY A 201 -1.13 13.50 5.07
CA GLY A 201 -1.32 14.55 6.08
C GLY A 201 -0.88 14.04 7.44
N VAL A 202 0.39 14.17 7.79
CA VAL A 202 0.81 14.04 9.20
C VAL A 202 0.41 15.32 9.92
N HIS A 203 -0.83 15.38 10.40
CA HIS A 203 -1.21 16.30 11.47
C HIS A 203 -1.18 15.55 12.79
N ALA A 204 -0.01 15.56 13.43
CA ALA A 204 0.13 15.19 14.83
C ALA A 204 -0.53 16.28 15.69
N HIS A 205 -1.87 16.21 15.81
CA HIS A 205 -2.62 17.04 16.75
C HIS A 205 -2.16 16.71 18.17
N HIS A 206 -1.33 17.60 18.73
CA HIS A 206 -0.86 17.53 20.11
C HIS A 206 -1.92 18.11 21.05
N ASP A 207 -3.08 17.44 21.12
CA ASP A 207 -4.08 17.75 22.12
C ASP A 207 -3.58 17.25 23.49
N ARG A 208 -3.04 18.19 24.25
CA ARG A 208 -2.58 17.95 25.63
C ARG A 208 -3.76 17.64 26.54
N SER A 209 -3.80 16.42 27.06
CA SER A 209 -3.96 16.18 28.51
C SER A 209 -3.44 14.79 28.89
N PRO A 210 -2.53 14.65 29.88
CA PRO A 210 -1.90 13.37 30.18
C PRO A 210 -2.65 12.57 31.25
N GLY A 211 -2.97 11.32 30.95
CA GLY A 211 -3.05 10.27 31.97
C GLY A 211 -1.66 9.61 32.15
N PRO A 212 -1.37 8.98 33.30
CA PRO A 212 -0.10 8.26 33.51
C PRO A 212 -0.10 6.97 32.68
N GLY A 213 0.48 7.06 31.48
CA GLY A 213 0.61 5.96 30.53
C GLY A 213 1.71 6.24 29.52
N MET A 214 2.13 5.20 28.81
CA MET A 214 3.09 5.34 27.70
C MET A 214 2.52 6.35 26.68
N PRO A 215 3.33 7.32 26.18
CA PRO A 215 2.83 8.30 25.21
C PRO A 215 2.21 7.55 24.02
N ALA A 216 1.02 7.94 23.60
CA ALA A 216 0.27 7.26 22.55
C ALA A 216 0.30 8.05 21.24
N ALA A 217 0.32 7.34 20.12
CA ALA A 217 0.18 7.88 18.77
C ALA A 217 -1.02 7.21 18.07
N TYR A 218 -1.65 7.90 17.14
CA TYR A 218 -2.69 7.30 16.30
C TYR A 218 -2.05 6.62 15.08
N LEU A 219 -2.29 5.32 14.96
CA LEU A 219 -2.12 4.57 13.71
C LEU A 219 -3.41 4.69 12.91
N VAL A 220 -3.30 4.99 11.62
CA VAL A 220 -4.39 4.89 10.65
C VAL A 220 -3.99 3.83 9.62
N GLU A 221 -4.81 2.79 9.51
CA GLU A 221 -4.67 1.75 8.50
C GLU A 221 -6.01 1.54 7.80
N GLY A 222 -6.07 1.76 6.48
CA GLY A 222 -7.30 1.61 5.72
C GLY A 222 -8.44 2.46 6.30
N ARG A 223 -9.51 1.79 6.75
CA ARG A 223 -10.69 2.45 7.35
C ARG A 223 -10.66 2.53 8.88
N VAL A 224 -9.60 2.01 9.53
CA VAL A 224 -9.47 1.92 10.98
C VAL A 224 -8.45 2.92 11.49
N THR A 225 -8.77 3.62 12.57
CA THR A 225 -7.77 4.29 13.40
C THR A 225 -7.73 3.68 14.79
N VAL A 226 -6.55 3.62 15.39
CA VAL A 226 -6.29 3.00 16.69
C VAL A 226 -5.12 3.72 17.38
N GLN A 227 -5.21 3.92 18.70
CA GLN A 227 -4.08 4.40 19.48
C GLN A 227 -3.11 3.25 19.77
N VAL A 228 -1.83 3.50 19.51
CA VAL A 228 -0.72 2.58 19.74
C VAL A 228 0.39 3.31 20.50
N PRO A 229 1.31 2.60 21.17
CA PRO A 229 2.43 3.27 21.84
C PRO A 229 3.31 4.06 20.86
N ALA A 230 3.65 5.30 21.22
CA ALA A 230 4.48 6.18 20.41
C ALA A 230 5.92 5.65 20.34
N GLY A 231 6.52 5.72 19.15
CA GLY A 231 7.89 5.26 18.90
C GLY A 231 8.05 3.74 18.76
N TRP A 232 6.98 2.94 18.88
CA TRP A 232 7.03 1.51 18.58
C TRP A 232 7.10 1.29 17.05
N PRO A 233 8.05 0.50 16.54
CA PRO A 233 8.14 0.20 15.11
C PRO A 233 6.87 -0.46 14.56
N VAL A 234 6.41 0.03 13.42
CA VAL A 234 5.20 -0.44 12.72
C VAL A 234 5.62 -1.20 11.46
N ARG A 235 5.16 -2.44 11.30
CA ARG A 235 5.40 -3.28 10.12
C ARG A 235 4.08 -3.76 9.53
N ARG A 236 3.89 -3.59 8.22
CA ARG A 236 2.74 -4.15 7.49
C ARG A 236 3.06 -5.56 7.02
N VAL A 237 2.21 -6.51 7.36
CA VAL A 237 2.27 -7.91 6.90
C VAL A 237 1.12 -8.13 5.92
N ALA A 238 1.42 -8.07 4.63
CA ALA A 238 0.44 -8.25 3.55
C ALA A 238 0.42 -9.67 2.95
N ALA A 239 1.34 -10.54 3.36
CA ALA A 239 1.49 -11.91 2.86
C ALA A 239 2.12 -12.82 3.94
N GLY A 240 1.93 -14.13 3.80
CA GLY A 240 2.33 -15.15 4.75
C GLY A 240 1.12 -15.93 5.29
N PRO A 241 1.33 -16.92 6.18
CA PRO A 241 0.22 -17.58 6.87
C PRO A 241 -0.52 -16.60 7.79
N GLY A 242 -1.85 -16.68 7.78
CA GLY A 242 -2.75 -15.82 8.54
C GLY A 242 -3.24 -14.58 7.78
N SER A 243 -4.07 -13.77 8.45
CA SER A 243 -4.65 -12.56 7.84
C SER A 243 -3.62 -11.45 7.66
N ALA A 244 -3.83 -10.63 6.62
CA ALA A 244 -3.10 -9.38 6.42
C ALA A 244 -3.35 -8.43 7.60
N ARG A 245 -2.28 -7.84 8.13
CA ARG A 245 -2.27 -7.14 9.42
C ARG A 245 -1.16 -6.12 9.53
N VAL A 246 -1.34 -5.15 10.42
CA VAL A 246 -0.26 -4.29 10.90
C VAL A 246 0.25 -4.86 12.21
N GLU A 247 1.56 -4.90 12.39
CA GLU A 247 2.24 -5.34 13.61
C GLU A 247 2.99 -4.15 14.20
N VAL A 248 2.62 -3.77 15.43
CA VAL A 248 3.27 -2.69 16.19
C VAL A 248 4.07 -3.35 17.31
N MET A 249 5.39 -3.32 17.17
CA MET A 249 6.31 -4.16 17.94
C MET A 249 6.96 -3.34 19.06
N SER A 250 7.13 -3.92 20.24
CA SER A 250 7.90 -3.26 21.30
C SER A 250 9.38 -3.14 20.91
N PRO A 251 10.01 -1.96 21.05
CA PRO A 251 11.44 -1.80 20.79
C PRO A 251 12.32 -2.48 21.86
N SER A 252 11.76 -2.88 23.01
CA SER A 252 12.51 -3.48 24.13
C SER A 252 12.32 -5.00 24.28
N ASP A 253 11.25 -5.58 23.74
CA ASP A 253 11.05 -7.03 23.67
C ASP A 253 10.30 -7.39 22.37
N PRO A 254 10.95 -8.01 21.37
CA PRO A 254 10.34 -8.28 20.07
C PRO A 254 9.20 -9.31 20.12
N ARG A 255 8.98 -9.99 21.26
CA ARG A 255 7.85 -10.91 21.46
C ARG A 255 6.55 -10.19 21.78
N LEU A 256 6.62 -8.93 22.25
CA LEU A 256 5.46 -8.10 22.55
C LEU A 256 5.03 -7.35 21.29
N VAL A 257 3.95 -7.83 20.66
CA VAL A 257 3.46 -7.31 19.38
C VAL A 257 1.96 -7.06 19.44
N LEU A 258 1.54 -5.88 18.96
CA LEU A 258 0.14 -5.53 18.81
C LEU A 258 -0.25 -5.66 17.33
N HIS A 259 -1.18 -6.57 17.05
CA HIS A 259 -1.67 -6.86 15.71
C HIS A 259 -2.96 -6.09 15.45
N VAL A 260 -3.08 -5.48 14.28
CA VAL A 260 -4.29 -4.80 13.80
C VAL A 260 -4.72 -5.45 12.49
N THR A 261 -5.88 -6.09 12.48
CA THR A 261 -6.53 -6.64 11.28
C THR A 261 -7.80 -5.87 10.98
N GLN A 262 -8.15 -5.80 9.69
CA GLN A 262 -9.46 -5.31 9.26
C GLN A 262 -9.99 -6.15 8.10
N ALA A 263 -11.30 -6.34 8.07
CA ALA A 263 -12.02 -6.95 6.95
C ALA A 263 -13.37 -6.25 6.76
N PRO A 264 -14.02 -6.34 5.59
CA PRO A 264 -15.42 -6.00 5.44
C PRO A 264 -16.27 -6.82 6.43
N ALA A 265 -17.23 -6.18 7.10
CA ALA A 265 -18.23 -6.88 7.91
C ALA A 265 -19.45 -7.22 7.05
N THR A 266 -19.98 -8.44 7.19
CA THR A 266 -21.21 -8.91 6.51
C THR A 266 -22.50 -8.55 7.25
N GLY A 267 -22.37 -7.89 8.40
CA GLY A 267 -23.44 -7.37 9.25
C GLY A 267 -22.85 -6.47 10.33
N ASP A 268 -23.70 -5.77 11.08
CA ASP A 268 -23.33 -4.82 12.14
C ASP A 268 -23.39 -5.41 13.55
N THR A 269 -23.87 -6.64 13.70
CA THR A 269 -23.96 -7.34 15.00
C THR A 269 -22.73 -8.20 15.29
N LEU A 270 -22.47 -8.42 16.58
CA LEU A 270 -21.36 -9.29 17.02
C LEU A 270 -21.56 -10.74 16.56
N ALA A 271 -22.81 -11.24 16.57
CA ALA A 271 -23.17 -12.57 16.08
C ALA A 271 -22.84 -12.76 14.59
N ALA A 272 -23.10 -11.75 13.75
CA ALA A 272 -22.77 -11.77 12.32
C ALA A 272 -21.26 -11.86 12.04
N VAL A 273 -20.40 -11.52 13.03
CA VAL A 273 -18.96 -11.75 12.99
C VAL A 273 -18.55 -13.08 13.63
N ALA A 274 -19.23 -13.50 14.70
CA ALA A 274 -18.95 -14.74 15.39
C ALA A 274 -19.14 -15.97 14.48
N GLU A 275 -20.26 -16.09 13.77
CA GLU A 275 -20.56 -17.32 13.00
C GLU A 275 -19.58 -17.59 11.83
N PRO A 276 -19.15 -16.61 11.01
CA PRO A 276 -18.13 -16.86 9.99
C PRO A 276 -16.75 -17.11 10.60
N LEU A 277 -16.42 -16.46 11.72
CA LEU A 277 -15.13 -16.63 12.39
C LEU A 277 -15.04 -18.02 13.03
N GLN A 278 -16.08 -18.46 13.76
CA GLN A 278 -16.14 -19.80 14.37
C GLN A 278 -15.96 -20.91 13.33
N ARG A 279 -16.62 -20.81 12.17
CA ARG A 279 -16.45 -21.77 11.07
C ARG A 279 -15.03 -21.76 10.50
N GLY A 280 -14.41 -20.59 10.38
CA GLY A 280 -13.01 -20.47 9.94
C GLY A 280 -12.02 -21.10 10.92
N LEU A 281 -12.21 -20.86 12.23
CA LEU A 281 -11.38 -21.45 13.28
C LEU A 281 -11.58 -22.97 13.39
N GLN A 282 -12.82 -23.45 13.28
CA GLN A 282 -13.13 -24.90 13.24
C GLN A 282 -12.48 -25.59 12.04
N LEU A 283 -12.49 -24.95 10.86
CA LEU A 283 -11.81 -25.50 9.69
C LEU A 283 -10.29 -25.54 9.92
N ALA A 284 -9.70 -24.47 10.44
CA ALA A 284 -8.27 -24.43 10.74
C ALA A 284 -7.84 -25.46 11.81
N ASP A 285 -8.69 -25.74 12.81
CA ASP A 285 -8.43 -26.77 13.83
C ASP A 285 -8.41 -28.19 13.23
N THR A 286 -9.08 -28.44 12.10
CA THR A 286 -8.93 -29.73 11.38
C THR A 286 -7.58 -29.89 10.68
N GLU A 287 -6.94 -28.79 10.26
CA GLU A 287 -5.63 -28.79 9.59
C GLU A 287 -4.47 -28.67 10.59
N THR A 288 -4.66 -27.95 11.70
CA THR A 288 -3.63 -27.72 12.73
C THR A 288 -4.29 -27.65 14.12
N PRO A 289 -4.58 -28.81 14.75
CA PRO A 289 -5.32 -28.88 16.00
C PRO A 289 -4.68 -28.11 17.16
N GLY A 290 -5.50 -27.45 17.98
CA GLY A 290 -5.08 -26.79 19.21
C GLY A 290 -4.39 -25.43 19.02
N VAL A 291 -4.26 -24.96 17.77
CA VAL A 291 -3.73 -23.62 17.46
C VAL A 291 -4.70 -22.50 17.84
N PHE A 292 -6.01 -22.71 17.70
CA PHE A 292 -7.03 -21.72 18.05
C PHE A 292 -7.91 -22.25 19.18
N VAL A 293 -7.88 -21.59 20.34
CA VAL A 293 -8.53 -22.06 21.58
C VAL A 293 -9.31 -20.93 22.25
N GLY A 294 -10.20 -21.29 23.19
CA GLY A 294 -10.91 -20.31 24.02
C GLY A 294 -11.83 -19.36 23.24
N PHE A 295 -12.46 -19.84 22.17
CA PHE A 295 -13.41 -19.04 21.39
C PHE A 295 -14.67 -18.72 22.21
N ASP A 296 -14.93 -17.42 22.42
CA ASP A 296 -16.14 -16.89 23.02
C ASP A 296 -16.83 -15.92 22.03
N PRO A 297 -18.02 -16.26 21.50
CA PRO A 297 -18.76 -15.43 20.55
C PRO A 297 -19.40 -14.18 21.18
N ALA A 298 -19.46 -14.09 22.51
CA ALA A 298 -20.11 -13.01 23.25
C ALA A 298 -19.20 -12.41 24.35
N GLY A 299 -17.89 -12.57 24.19
CA GLY A 299 -16.88 -12.13 25.15
C GLY A 299 -16.72 -10.61 25.24
N SER A 300 -15.68 -10.19 25.96
CA SER A 300 -15.31 -8.78 26.05
C SER A 300 -13.80 -8.61 26.22
N SER A 301 -13.29 -7.48 25.74
CA SER A 301 -11.89 -7.07 25.94
C SER A 301 -11.83 -5.58 26.25
N ALA A 302 -11.05 -5.20 27.26
CA ALA A 302 -10.91 -3.82 27.74
C ALA A 302 -12.25 -3.07 28.01
N GLY A 303 -13.31 -3.81 28.39
CA GLY A 303 -14.66 -3.28 28.61
C GLY A 303 -15.54 -3.16 27.36
N ARG A 304 -15.06 -3.58 26.19
CA ARG A 304 -15.78 -3.58 24.91
C ARG A 304 -16.32 -4.99 24.59
N PRO A 305 -17.59 -5.15 24.19
CA PRO A 305 -18.10 -6.42 23.64
C PRO A 305 -17.31 -6.82 22.39
N ALA A 306 -16.83 -8.06 22.35
CA ALA A 306 -15.99 -8.58 21.28
C ALA A 306 -16.07 -10.11 21.21
N VAL A 307 -15.96 -10.69 20.01
CA VAL A 307 -15.64 -12.10 19.85
C VAL A 307 -14.17 -12.27 20.25
N THR A 308 -13.90 -13.13 21.21
CA THR A 308 -12.53 -13.36 21.70
C THR A 308 -12.07 -14.78 21.43
N TYR A 309 -10.79 -14.96 21.12
CA TYR A 309 -10.14 -16.27 21.02
C TYR A 309 -8.64 -16.11 21.22
N ARG A 310 -7.96 -17.20 21.56
CA ARG A 310 -6.50 -17.25 21.70
C ARG A 310 -5.89 -18.06 20.57
N GLU A 311 -4.87 -17.50 19.94
CA GLU A 311 -4.02 -18.17 18.97
C GLU A 311 -2.71 -18.59 19.66
N VAL A 312 -2.37 -19.87 19.64
CA VAL A 312 -1.19 -20.44 20.32
C VAL A 312 -0.12 -20.82 19.29
N ARG A 313 1.14 -20.53 19.61
CA ARG A 313 2.35 -20.97 18.90
C ARG A 313 3.38 -21.45 19.92
N ASP A 314 4.47 -22.06 19.44
CA ASP A 314 5.47 -22.71 20.29
C ASP A 314 6.19 -21.73 21.24
N ASP A 315 6.36 -20.47 20.84
CA ASP A 315 7.13 -19.44 21.56
C ASP A 315 6.29 -18.23 22.03
N HIS A 316 5.05 -18.10 21.57
CA HIS A 316 4.14 -17.00 21.90
C HIS A 316 2.66 -17.41 21.79
N HIS A 317 1.78 -16.56 22.30
CA HIS A 317 0.35 -16.61 22.00
C HIS A 317 -0.17 -15.22 21.64
N VAL A 318 -1.29 -15.16 20.94
CA VAL A 318 -2.00 -13.92 20.58
C VAL A 318 -3.42 -13.99 21.12
N ASP A 319 -3.75 -13.10 22.06
CA ASP A 319 -5.13 -12.90 22.51
C ASP A 319 -5.85 -11.95 21.55
N TRP A 320 -6.83 -12.47 20.82
CA TRP A 320 -7.60 -11.73 19.84
C TRP A 320 -8.91 -11.22 20.41
N ALA A 321 -9.23 -9.96 20.11
CA ALA A 321 -10.53 -9.35 20.31
C ALA A 321 -11.03 -8.80 18.96
N VAL A 322 -12.18 -9.27 18.50
CA VAL A 322 -12.75 -8.96 17.18
C VAL A 322 -14.19 -8.46 17.31
N TRP A 323 -14.49 -7.32 16.69
CA TRP A 323 -15.83 -6.73 16.72
C TRP A 323 -16.17 -6.07 15.38
N VAL A 324 -17.42 -5.66 15.20
CA VAL A 324 -17.80 -4.74 14.11
C VAL A 324 -17.78 -3.32 14.64
N ASP A 325 -17.19 -2.43 13.85
CA ASP A 325 -17.51 -1.01 13.92
C ASP A 325 -17.93 -0.55 12.51
N ARG A 326 -19.15 0.00 12.40
CA ARG A 326 -19.80 0.34 11.13
C ARG A 326 -19.88 -0.86 10.16
N SER A 327 -19.11 -0.82 9.06
CA SER A 327 -18.98 -1.91 8.08
C SER A 327 -17.56 -2.48 8.02
N VAL A 328 -16.80 -2.35 9.12
CA VAL A 328 -15.46 -2.91 9.30
C VAL A 328 -15.50 -3.92 10.45
N ARG A 329 -15.10 -5.16 10.18
CA ARG A 329 -14.70 -6.11 11.22
C ARG A 329 -13.26 -5.76 11.59
N ILE A 330 -13.06 -5.26 12.81
CA ILE A 330 -11.76 -4.88 13.37
C ILE A 330 -11.32 -6.01 14.29
N GLY A 331 -10.08 -6.47 14.16
CA GLY A 331 -9.49 -7.45 15.07
C GLY A 331 -8.17 -6.93 15.65
N ILE A 332 -8.09 -6.79 16.97
CA ILE A 332 -6.86 -6.47 17.70
C ILE A 332 -6.32 -7.76 18.31
N GLY A 333 -5.06 -8.08 18.03
CA GLY A 333 -4.36 -9.24 18.57
C GLY A 333 -3.24 -8.81 19.50
N CYS A 334 -3.18 -9.41 20.69
CA CYS A 334 -2.22 -9.08 21.74
C CYS A 334 -1.21 -10.22 21.89
N GLN A 335 -0.04 -10.08 21.28
CA GLN A 335 0.98 -11.11 21.29
C GLN A 335 1.93 -10.98 22.48
N SER A 336 2.08 -12.05 23.25
CA SER A 336 3.09 -12.17 24.30
C SER A 336 3.74 -13.55 24.33
N GLY A 337 5.03 -13.57 24.71
CA GLY A 337 5.70 -14.79 25.18
C GLY A 337 5.22 -15.16 26.59
N PRO A 338 5.52 -16.38 27.08
CA PRO A 338 5.12 -16.83 28.41
C PRO A 338 5.51 -15.84 29.52
N GLY A 339 4.51 -15.34 30.26
CA GLY A 339 4.70 -14.37 31.34
C GLY A 339 4.91 -12.91 30.91
N GLY A 340 4.79 -12.60 29.61
CA GLY A 340 4.91 -11.23 29.08
C GLY A 340 3.61 -10.41 29.08
N ASP A 341 2.48 -11.04 29.38
CA ASP A 341 1.11 -10.55 29.19
C ASP A 341 0.89 -9.20 29.92
N ASP A 342 1.37 -9.11 31.16
CA ASP A 342 1.27 -7.93 32.01
C ASP A 342 1.93 -6.68 31.40
N ALA A 343 2.97 -6.85 30.57
CA ALA A 343 3.75 -5.76 29.98
C ALA A 343 3.08 -5.17 28.73
N LEU A 344 2.43 -6.00 27.91
CA LEU A 344 1.69 -5.53 26.71
C LEU A 344 0.27 -5.06 27.05
N ARG A 345 -0.37 -5.64 28.08
CA ARG A 345 -1.76 -5.37 28.47
C ARG A 345 -2.17 -3.88 28.41
N PRO A 346 -1.43 -2.91 28.99
CA PRO A 346 -1.85 -1.50 28.97
C PRO A 346 -1.96 -0.91 27.55
N ALA A 347 -1.03 -1.26 26.66
CA ALA A 347 -1.05 -0.82 25.27
C ALA A 347 -2.18 -1.51 24.49
N CYS A 348 -2.38 -2.80 24.74
CA CYS A 348 -3.41 -3.60 24.10
C CYS A 348 -4.83 -3.18 24.47
N GLU A 349 -5.10 -2.96 25.75
CA GLU A 349 -6.38 -2.41 26.19
C GLU A 349 -6.65 -1.03 25.59
N GLN A 350 -5.61 -0.19 25.48
CA GLN A 350 -5.76 1.13 24.89
C GLN A 350 -6.09 1.06 23.40
N ALA A 351 -5.48 0.14 22.66
CA ALA A 351 -5.85 -0.14 21.28
C ALA A 351 -7.31 -0.62 21.18
N VAL A 352 -7.75 -1.58 22.01
CA VAL A 352 -9.14 -2.09 21.98
C VAL A 352 -10.17 -1.00 22.29
N ARG A 353 -9.89 -0.13 23.28
CA ARG A 353 -10.75 1.01 23.64
C ARG A 353 -10.81 2.09 22.55
N SER A 354 -9.70 2.35 21.87
CA SER A 354 -9.58 3.46 20.90
C SER A 354 -9.86 3.07 19.45
N ALA A 355 -9.74 1.79 19.09
CA ALA A 355 -9.86 1.31 17.72
C ALA A 355 -11.28 1.51 17.18
N HIS A 356 -11.43 2.34 16.15
CA HIS A 356 -12.71 2.63 15.53
C HIS A 356 -12.58 2.85 14.02
N ALA A 357 -13.70 2.64 13.32
CA ALA A 357 -13.81 2.94 11.91
C ALA A 357 -14.07 4.45 11.71
N LEU A 358 -13.41 5.06 10.73
CA LEU A 358 -13.48 6.50 10.47
C LEU A 358 -14.86 6.95 9.95
N ASP A 359 -15.29 8.17 10.30
CA ASP A 359 -16.53 8.77 9.78
C ASP A 359 -16.24 9.59 8.51
N VAL A 360 -16.64 9.07 7.35
CA VAL A 360 -16.66 9.84 6.09
C VAL A 360 -18.11 10.24 5.83
N ARG A 361 -18.52 11.38 6.41
CA ARG A 361 -19.81 12.00 6.08
C ARG A 361 -19.74 12.72 4.73
N PRO A 362 -20.81 12.68 3.92
CA PRO A 362 -20.86 13.46 2.70
C PRO A 362 -20.94 14.97 3.02
N PRO A 363 -20.33 15.84 2.20
CA PRO A 363 -20.79 17.22 2.11
C PRO A 363 -22.20 17.25 1.52
N SER A 364 -23.04 18.14 2.05
CA SER A 364 -24.46 18.32 1.70
C SER A 364 -24.69 18.88 0.30
#